data_AF-A0A7L2RNN6-F1
#
_entry.id   AF-A0A7L2RNN6-F1
#
_cell.length_a   1.000
_cell.length_b   1.000
_cell.length_c   1.000
_cell.angle_alpha   90.00
_cell.angle_beta   90.00
_cell.angle_gamma   90.00
#
_symmetry.space_group_name_H-M   'P 1'
#
loop_
_entity.id
_entity.type
_entity.pdbx_description
1 polymer ?
#
loop_
_entity_poly.entity_id
_entity_poly.type
_entity_poly.pdbx_seq_one_letter_code
_entity_poly.pdbx_strand_id
1 'polypeptide(L)'
;SIAAALHDHTCSSPAPISVQIAVFIENKEANSVLQRQKRANSNRLEEVIPGNLERECIEEKCSFEEAREVFENTEKTVNGDQCDPNPCKNGARCKDEISSYVCWCPAGYEGRNCEIDVTCAIKNGGCKHFCSHDPPRKVVCSCAAGYRLNDDGKSCEPTVPYPCGKITAPEVKGKFTRSMNTFENWNITNDDHEDAHEEGLDNITEISTAATTKITPIIKDSTRVVGGTDSMKGEVPWQVHLVNSDGVGFCGASIINEKWVVTAAHCLKPGFNITAVAGEHNTEKNDHTEQRRRVVKMLPHPTYNATINEYHNDIALLELDEPLSFNSYVTPICLGSQEFTNTLLKQGTGTVSGWGSRLFRGRPATILQVLKVPFVDRPTCLKSTSTTILRNMFCAGYPSGGSDTCEGDSGGPYTAEIEGTWFLTGITSWGEECAKPGKYGIYTRVSKYVKWIKQITRLT
;
A
#
# COMPACT_ATOMS: atom_id res chain seq x y z
N SER A 1 12.22 -57.89 34.51
CA SER A 1 13.51 -57.26 34.86
C SER A 1 13.34 -55.77 34.60
N ILE A 2 13.09 -54.87 35.54
CA ILE A 2 13.63 -54.66 36.89
C ILE A 2 12.46 -54.21 37.81
N ALA A 3 12.48 -54.64 39.07
CA ALA A 3 11.52 -54.26 40.10
C ALA A 3 12.22 -53.44 41.21
N ALA A 4 11.48 -52.44 41.73
CA ALA A 4 11.46 -51.83 43.06
C ALA A 4 12.68 -51.89 44.00
N ALA A 5 12.98 -50.77 44.68
CA ALA A 5 12.78 -50.65 46.14
C ALA A 5 13.30 -49.31 46.73
N LEU A 6 12.57 -48.86 47.74
CA LEU A 6 12.85 -47.78 48.68
C LEU A 6 14.13 -47.98 49.49
N HIS A 7 14.73 -46.90 49.98
CA HIS A 7 15.41 -46.89 51.29
C HIS A 7 15.10 -45.60 52.07
N ASP A 8 14.71 -45.86 53.32
CA ASP A 8 14.39 -44.96 54.42
C ASP A 8 15.61 -44.84 55.35
N HIS A 9 15.50 -44.05 56.43
CA HIS A 9 16.40 -43.90 57.59
C HIS A 9 17.38 -42.70 57.62
N THR A 10 17.55 -41.90 58.67
CA THR A 10 16.81 -41.59 59.93
C THR A 10 17.58 -40.49 60.69
N CYS A 11 16.84 -39.69 61.49
CA CYS A 11 17.14 -39.14 62.84
C CYS A 11 18.46 -38.40 63.20
N SER A 12 18.32 -37.24 63.87
CA SER A 12 18.60 -37.10 65.32
C SER A 12 18.12 -35.75 65.92
N SER A 13 17.42 -35.84 67.06
CA SER A 13 16.87 -34.81 68.00
C SER A 13 17.99 -34.23 68.93
N PRO A 14 17.79 -33.37 69.99
CA PRO A 14 16.57 -32.71 70.56
C PRO A 14 16.72 -31.22 71.08
N ALA A 15 15.58 -30.53 71.31
CA ALA A 15 15.21 -29.47 72.32
C ALA A 15 16.13 -28.21 72.61
N PRO A 16 15.68 -27.11 73.29
CA PRO A 16 14.35 -26.72 73.81
C PRO A 16 13.85 -25.31 73.38
N ILE A 17 12.66 -24.98 73.86
CA ILE A 17 11.85 -23.76 73.66
C ILE A 17 12.54 -22.50 74.24
N SER A 18 12.53 -21.40 73.48
CA SER A 18 12.64 -20.03 74.00
C SER A 18 11.60 -19.16 73.32
N VAL A 19 10.65 -18.66 74.11
CA VAL A 19 9.60 -17.74 73.69
C VAL A 19 10.22 -16.34 73.60
N GLN A 20 10.33 -15.79 72.39
CA GLN A 20 10.47 -14.35 72.18
C GLN A 20 9.16 -13.82 71.61
N ILE A 21 8.44 -13.06 72.44
CA ILE A 21 7.33 -12.22 72.02
C ILE A 21 7.93 -11.08 71.18
N ALA A 22 7.77 -11.14 69.87
CA ALA A 22 8.07 -10.03 68.99
C ALA A 22 6.93 -9.00 69.09
N VAL A 23 7.20 -7.84 69.71
CA VAL A 23 6.27 -6.70 69.79
C VAL A 23 6.49 -5.76 68.60
N PHE A 24 6.43 -6.28 67.37
CA PHE A 24 6.32 -5.45 66.16
C PHE A 24 5.53 -6.21 65.10
N ILE A 25 4.33 -5.69 64.80
CA ILE A 25 3.46 -6.17 63.72
C ILE A 25 3.91 -5.49 62.42
N GLU A 26 4.07 -6.24 61.33
CA GLU A 26 4.34 -5.69 60.00
C GLU A 26 3.18 -4.82 59.50
N ASN A 27 3.49 -3.75 58.76
CA ASN A 27 2.55 -2.68 58.39
C ASN A 27 1.27 -3.17 57.66
N LYS A 28 1.31 -4.35 57.03
CA LYS A 28 0.12 -4.95 56.36
C LYS A 28 -0.86 -5.64 57.31
N GLU A 29 -0.43 -6.10 58.48
CA GLU A 29 -1.31 -6.79 59.44
C GLU A 29 -1.97 -5.84 60.45
N ALA A 30 -1.38 -4.65 60.68
CA ALA A 30 -1.94 -3.63 61.57
C ALA A 30 -3.29 -3.05 61.08
N ASN A 31 -3.57 -3.12 59.78
CA ASN A 31 -4.81 -2.64 59.16
C ASN A 31 -6.04 -3.53 59.44
N SER A 32 -5.86 -4.69 60.07
CA SER A 32 -6.97 -5.59 60.43
C SER A 32 -7.49 -5.39 61.87
N VAL A 33 -6.70 -4.76 62.76
CA VAL A 33 -7.01 -4.65 64.20
C VAL A 33 -7.55 -3.26 64.57
N LEU A 34 -7.16 -2.21 63.84
CA LEU A 34 -7.72 -0.86 64.02
C LEU A 34 -8.65 -0.56 62.85
N GLN A 35 -9.96 -0.73 63.03
CA GLN A 35 -10.93 -0.03 62.19
C GLN A 35 -10.80 1.47 62.48
N ARG A 36 -9.89 2.16 61.79
CA ARG A 36 -9.92 3.63 61.72
C ARG A 36 -11.20 4.02 60.99
N GLN A 37 -12.12 4.66 61.70
CA GLN A 37 -13.22 5.33 61.03
C GLN A 37 -12.65 6.40 60.11
N LYS A 38 -13.07 6.39 58.84
CA LYS A 38 -12.86 7.51 57.93
C LYS A 38 -13.33 8.77 58.63
N ARG A 39 -12.48 9.80 58.68
CA ARG A 39 -12.89 11.12 59.18
C ARG A 39 -13.77 11.88 58.19
N ALA A 40 -14.26 11.23 57.13
CA ALA A 40 -15.20 11.87 56.22
C ALA A 40 -16.45 12.35 57.00
N ASN A 41 -16.62 13.67 57.07
CA ASN A 41 -17.75 14.39 57.65
C ASN A 41 -17.83 14.47 59.19
N SER A 42 -16.73 14.75 59.89
CA SER A 42 -16.83 15.26 61.27
C SER A 42 -17.06 16.78 61.23
N ASN A 43 -18.32 17.20 61.36
CA ASN A 43 -18.75 18.59 61.20
C ASN A 43 -17.86 19.65 61.88
N ARG A 44 -17.53 20.66 61.05
CA ARG A 44 -17.38 22.11 61.33
C ARG A 44 -15.99 22.76 61.50
N LEU A 45 -14.86 22.06 61.41
CA LEU A 45 -13.52 22.72 61.41
C LEU A 45 -12.41 21.92 60.66
N GLU A 46 -12.76 21.07 59.68
CA GLU A 46 -11.78 20.22 58.98
C GLU A 46 -10.78 21.02 58.12
N GLU A 47 -11.23 22.15 57.55
CA GLU A 47 -10.42 23.11 56.76
C GLU A 47 -9.32 23.86 57.55
N VAL A 48 -9.21 23.66 58.87
CA VAL A 48 -8.19 24.33 59.71
C VAL A 48 -6.91 23.49 59.84
N ILE A 49 -6.92 22.24 59.36
CA ILE A 49 -5.79 21.31 59.48
C ILE A 49 -5.04 21.28 58.13
N PRO A 50 -3.72 21.53 58.10
CA PRO A 50 -2.95 21.43 56.86
C PRO A 50 -2.95 19.98 56.35
N GLY A 51 -3.28 19.82 55.06
CA GLY A 51 -3.38 18.53 54.40
C GLY A 51 -2.09 17.71 54.47
N ASN A 52 -2.22 16.39 54.59
CA ASN A 52 -1.08 15.47 54.71
C ASN A 52 -1.07 14.42 53.59
N LEU A 53 -0.05 14.47 52.72
CA LEU A 53 0.07 13.60 51.54
C LEU A 53 -0.02 12.10 51.87
N GLU A 54 0.75 11.66 52.87
CA GLU A 54 0.85 10.26 53.26
C GLU A 54 -0.53 9.75 53.72
N ARG A 55 -1.24 10.56 54.51
CA ARG A 55 -2.50 10.17 55.12
C ARG A 55 -3.69 10.24 54.17
N GLU A 56 -3.75 11.25 53.30
CA GLU A 56 -4.96 11.54 52.52
C GLU A 56 -4.93 10.91 51.13
N CYS A 57 -3.77 10.81 50.49
CA CYS A 57 -3.64 10.32 49.12
C CYS A 57 -2.81 9.03 48.94
N ILE A 58 -1.98 8.64 49.93
CA ILE A 58 -1.17 7.41 49.88
C ILE A 58 -1.84 6.29 50.69
N GLU A 59 -2.21 6.55 51.94
CA GLU A 59 -2.95 5.62 52.80
C GLU A 59 -4.44 5.53 52.41
N GLU A 60 -5.00 6.61 51.83
CA GLU A 60 -6.39 6.71 51.39
C GLU A 60 -6.52 7.19 49.93
N LYS A 61 -7.71 7.05 49.34
CA LYS A 61 -8.03 7.57 48.00
C LYS A 61 -8.62 8.97 48.14
N CYS A 62 -7.83 10.00 47.86
CA CYS A 62 -8.25 11.40 47.90
C CYS A 62 -9.03 11.85 46.64
N SER A 63 -9.83 12.89 46.81
CA SER A 63 -10.45 13.68 45.76
C SER A 63 -9.48 14.73 45.19
N PHE A 64 -9.82 15.31 44.04
CA PHE A 64 -8.99 16.33 43.40
C PHE A 64 -8.78 17.57 44.28
N GLU A 65 -9.80 17.95 45.06
CA GLU A 65 -9.73 19.12 45.94
C GLU A 65 -8.82 18.85 47.14
N GLU A 66 -8.87 17.65 47.73
CA GLU A 66 -7.96 17.24 48.82
C GLU A 66 -6.50 17.16 48.35
N ALA A 67 -6.24 16.61 47.15
CA ALA A 67 -4.90 16.60 46.58
C ALA A 67 -4.36 18.03 46.33
N ARG A 68 -5.25 18.99 46.03
CA ARG A 68 -4.89 20.40 45.80
C ARG A 68 -4.54 21.13 47.09
N GLU A 69 -5.08 20.70 48.23
CA GLU A 69 -4.77 21.27 49.55
C GLU A 69 -3.39 20.84 50.07
N VAL A 70 -2.94 19.65 49.70
CA VAL A 70 -1.60 19.12 50.04
C VAL A 70 -0.49 19.78 49.22
N PHE A 71 -0.77 20.14 47.97
CA PHE A 71 0.20 20.76 47.08
C PHE A 71 -0.28 22.16 46.71
N GLU A 72 0.26 23.20 47.36
CA GLU A 72 -0.07 24.62 47.15
C GLU A 72 0.10 25.14 45.70
N ASN A 73 0.49 24.30 44.74
CA ASN A 73 0.68 24.69 43.35
C ASN A 73 0.20 23.61 42.37
N THR A 74 -0.64 24.01 41.42
CA THR A 74 -1.32 23.18 40.40
C THR A 74 -0.36 22.44 39.45
N GLU A 75 0.93 22.76 39.47
CA GLU A 75 1.97 22.10 38.68
C GLU A 75 2.45 20.78 39.30
N LYS A 76 2.29 20.56 40.61
CA LYS A 76 2.79 19.37 41.31
C LYS A 76 1.78 18.22 41.43
N THR A 77 0.50 18.46 41.15
CA THR A 77 -0.54 17.43 41.15
C THR A 77 -0.60 16.61 39.84
N VAL A 78 0.18 16.97 38.81
CA VAL A 78 0.12 16.36 37.46
C VAL A 78 1.52 15.96 36.94
N ASN A 79 2.46 15.56 37.80
CA ASN A 79 3.84 15.37 37.34
C ASN A 79 4.61 14.22 38.05
N GLY A 80 4.15 12.97 37.88
CA GLY A 80 5.00 11.80 38.15
C GLY A 80 5.73 11.39 36.88
N ASP A 81 7.05 11.17 36.90
CA ASP A 81 7.87 10.89 35.70
C ASP A 81 7.28 9.75 34.86
N GLN A 82 6.76 10.08 33.67
CA GLN A 82 6.14 9.10 32.78
C GLN A 82 7.18 8.30 31.97
N CYS A 83 8.47 8.55 32.18
CA CYS A 83 9.57 7.74 31.71
C CYS A 83 10.02 6.66 32.71
N ASP A 84 9.34 6.48 33.85
CA ASP A 84 9.61 5.39 34.78
C ASP A 84 8.34 4.53 35.04
N PRO A 85 8.29 3.27 34.54
CA PRO A 85 9.33 2.57 33.77
C PRO A 85 9.41 3.07 32.32
N ASN A 86 10.62 3.06 31.73
CA ASN A 86 10.85 3.61 30.38
C ASN A 86 9.95 2.93 29.33
N PRO A 87 8.97 3.66 28.75
CA PRO A 87 8.03 3.10 27.78
C PRO A 87 8.67 2.88 26.40
N CYS A 88 9.76 3.60 26.09
CA CYS A 88 10.40 3.61 24.78
C CYS A 88 11.19 2.31 24.51
N LYS A 89 11.06 1.77 23.30
CA LYS A 89 11.66 0.51 22.84
C LYS A 89 12.87 0.76 21.95
N ASN A 90 13.57 -0.32 21.60
CA ASN A 90 14.65 -0.33 20.60
C ASN A 90 15.78 0.69 20.87
N GLY A 91 16.09 0.94 22.15
CA GLY A 91 17.16 1.87 22.55
C GLY A 91 16.79 3.35 22.43
N ALA A 92 15.50 3.67 22.30
CA ALA A 92 15.02 5.05 22.26
C ALA A 92 15.13 5.79 23.60
N ARG A 93 15.33 7.10 23.51
CA ARG A 93 15.45 7.98 24.68
C ARG A 93 14.08 8.55 25.05
N CYS A 94 13.66 8.35 26.30
CA CYS A 94 12.42 8.93 26.82
C CYS A 94 12.65 10.35 27.35
N LYS A 95 11.69 11.24 27.11
CA LYS A 95 11.61 12.58 27.70
C LYS A 95 10.21 12.76 28.32
N ASP A 96 10.18 13.06 29.60
CA ASP A 96 8.96 13.39 30.35
C ASP A 96 8.41 14.77 29.94
N GLU A 97 7.10 14.90 29.86
CA GLU A 97 6.35 16.13 29.55
C GLU A 97 5.14 16.23 30.51
N ILE A 98 4.43 17.37 30.51
CA ILE A 98 3.27 17.54 31.41
C ILE A 98 2.18 16.56 31.00
N SER A 99 1.90 15.56 31.84
CA SER A 99 0.91 14.48 31.64
C SER A 99 1.13 13.52 30.45
N SER A 100 2.31 13.55 29.81
CA SER A 100 2.66 12.61 28.73
C SER A 100 4.18 12.43 28.58
N TYR A 101 4.62 11.44 27.80
CA TYR A 101 6.04 11.28 27.45
C TYR A 101 6.26 11.34 25.94
N VAL A 102 7.49 11.65 25.54
CA VAL A 102 7.96 11.63 24.15
C VAL A 102 9.14 10.67 24.03
N CYS A 103 9.05 9.71 23.11
CA CYS A 103 10.15 8.83 22.75
C CYS A 103 10.92 9.36 21.54
N TRP A 104 12.23 9.53 21.71
CA TRP A 104 13.16 9.92 20.64
C TRP A 104 13.71 8.66 19.99
N CYS A 105 13.10 8.25 18.88
CA CYS A 105 13.42 7.01 18.20
C CYS A 105 14.79 7.09 17.49
N PRO A 106 15.63 6.05 17.60
CA PRO A 106 16.81 5.90 16.77
C PRO A 106 16.44 5.78 15.29
N ALA A 107 17.39 6.08 14.41
CA ALA A 107 17.18 5.96 12.97
C ALA A 107 16.70 4.55 12.58
N GLY A 108 15.60 4.48 11.83
CA GLY A 108 14.98 3.21 11.44
C GLY A 108 13.90 2.68 12.39
N TYR A 109 13.48 3.45 13.39
CA TYR A 109 12.34 3.11 14.24
C TYR A 109 11.33 4.26 14.31
N GLU A 110 10.04 3.91 14.34
CA GLU A 110 8.90 4.82 14.47
C GLU A 110 7.87 4.25 15.45
N GLY A 111 6.78 4.98 15.68
CA GLY A 111 5.75 4.63 16.66
C GLY A 111 5.86 5.45 17.94
N ARG A 112 4.81 5.43 18.75
CA ARG A 112 4.75 6.23 20.00
C ARG A 112 5.86 5.82 20.96
N ASN A 113 6.21 4.54 20.95
CA ASN A 113 7.21 3.94 21.80
C ASN A 113 8.41 3.42 20.99
N CYS A 114 8.58 3.85 19.73
CA CYS A 114 9.63 3.38 18.84
C CYS A 114 9.61 1.86 18.61
N GLU A 115 8.43 1.24 18.67
CA GLU A 115 8.20 -0.19 18.54
C GLU A 115 8.18 -0.68 17.08
N ILE A 116 8.00 0.24 16.12
CA ILE A 116 7.86 -0.09 14.70
C ILE A 116 9.22 -0.02 14.04
N ASP A 117 9.70 -1.13 13.46
CA ASP A 117 10.91 -1.15 12.62
C ASP A 117 10.58 -0.63 11.22
N VAL A 118 11.18 0.50 10.84
CA VAL A 118 10.93 1.14 9.54
C VAL A 118 11.72 0.38 8.46
N THR A 119 11.00 -0.41 7.69
CA THR A 119 11.52 -1.17 6.55
C THR A 119 10.76 -0.81 5.28
N CYS A 120 11.30 -1.15 4.10
CA CYS A 120 10.58 -0.98 2.84
C CYS A 120 9.25 -1.76 2.77
N ALA A 121 9.08 -2.77 3.64
CA ALA A 121 7.86 -3.56 3.75
C ALA A 121 6.70 -2.81 4.41
N ILE A 122 6.99 -1.76 5.19
CA ILE A 122 6.00 -0.98 5.94
C ILE A 122 5.97 0.43 5.36
N LYS A 123 4.84 0.83 4.78
CA LYS A 123 4.67 2.16 4.15
C LYS A 123 5.80 2.53 3.18
N ASN A 124 6.36 1.56 2.45
CA ASN A 124 7.52 1.76 1.56
C ASN A 124 8.70 2.47 2.23
N GLY A 125 8.93 2.25 3.53
CA GLY A 125 9.99 2.90 4.31
C GLY A 125 9.82 4.42 4.47
N GLY A 126 8.63 4.95 4.16
CA GLY A 126 8.36 6.38 4.05
C GLY A 126 8.93 7.02 2.78
N CYS A 127 9.42 6.24 1.82
CA CYS A 127 9.88 6.76 0.54
C CYS A 127 8.69 7.09 -0.36
N LYS A 128 8.70 8.27 -0.99
CA LYS A 128 7.65 8.68 -1.93
C LYS A 128 7.58 7.81 -3.18
N HIS A 129 8.73 7.38 -3.70
CA HIS A 129 8.82 6.53 -4.88
C HIS A 129 9.46 5.19 -4.54
N PHE A 130 10.78 5.04 -4.66
CA PHE A 130 11.44 3.74 -4.50
C PHE A 130 12.12 3.63 -3.15
N CYS A 131 12.01 2.47 -2.53
CA CYS A 131 12.69 2.11 -1.29
C CYS A 131 13.68 0.96 -1.56
N SER A 132 14.87 1.07 -0.98
CA SER A 132 15.89 0.02 -1.01
C SER A 132 16.54 -0.12 0.36
N HIS A 133 17.11 -1.29 0.64
CA HIS A 133 17.85 -1.56 1.87
C HIS A 133 19.35 -1.49 1.60
N ASP A 134 20.09 -0.65 2.32
CA ASP A 134 21.54 -0.48 2.15
C ASP A 134 22.26 -0.33 3.51
N PRO A 135 22.81 -1.41 4.09
CA PRO A 135 23.48 -1.38 5.40
C PRO A 135 24.64 -0.36 5.43
N PRO A 136 24.73 0.54 6.43
CA PRO A 136 24.09 0.52 7.75
C PRO A 136 22.72 1.23 7.83
N ARG A 137 22.21 1.80 6.73
CA ARG A 137 20.89 2.47 6.70
C ARG A 137 19.80 1.46 6.37
N LYS A 138 18.80 1.30 7.24
CA LYS A 138 17.69 0.35 7.02
C LYS A 138 16.84 0.67 5.78
N VAL A 139 16.78 1.95 5.39
CA VAL A 139 15.98 2.44 4.25
C VAL A 139 16.75 3.54 3.51
N VAL A 140 16.85 3.40 2.19
CA VAL A 140 17.35 4.41 1.26
C VAL A 140 16.32 4.64 0.18
N CYS A 141 15.89 5.90 0.04
CA CYS A 141 14.89 6.30 -0.95
C CYS A 141 15.54 6.77 -2.26
N SER A 142 14.88 6.51 -3.38
CA SER A 142 15.24 7.06 -4.68
C SER A 142 13.98 7.41 -5.49
N CYS A 143 14.14 8.21 -6.54
CA CYS A 143 13.03 8.81 -7.28
C CYS A 143 12.95 8.34 -8.73
N ALA A 144 11.74 8.39 -9.30
CA ALA A 144 11.49 8.12 -10.71
C ALA A 144 12.10 9.17 -11.64
N ALA A 145 12.17 8.86 -12.94
CA ALA A 145 12.72 9.77 -13.95
C ALA A 145 11.98 11.12 -13.97
N GLY A 146 12.74 12.22 -13.99
CA GLY A 146 12.18 13.58 -13.92
C GLY A 146 11.88 14.06 -12.49
N TYR A 147 12.37 13.35 -11.46
CA TYR A 147 12.29 13.75 -10.06
C TYR A 147 13.66 13.73 -9.38
N ARG A 148 13.86 14.58 -8.37
CA ARG A 148 15.01 14.52 -7.44
C ARG A 148 14.54 14.21 -6.02
N LEU A 149 15.41 13.57 -5.25
CA LEU A 149 15.18 13.33 -3.82
C LEU A 149 15.42 14.64 -3.06
N ASN A 150 14.48 15.01 -2.20
CA ASN A 150 14.58 16.18 -1.34
C ASN A 150 15.61 15.95 -0.21
N ASP A 151 15.94 17.04 0.48
CA ASP A 151 16.86 17.03 1.63
C ASP A 151 16.36 16.21 2.83
N ASP A 152 15.05 15.92 2.89
CA ASP A 152 14.45 15.01 3.88
C ASP A 152 14.80 13.53 3.65
N GLY A 153 15.43 13.21 2.51
CA GLY A 153 15.83 11.86 2.14
C GLY A 153 14.66 10.91 1.83
N LYS A 154 13.42 11.41 1.72
CA LYS A 154 12.19 10.61 1.54
C LYS A 154 11.30 11.13 0.41
N SER A 155 11.15 12.44 0.31
CA SER A 155 10.28 13.09 -0.68
C SER A 155 10.95 13.20 -2.05
N CYS A 156 10.13 13.12 -3.10
CA CYS A 156 10.54 13.33 -4.48
C CYS A 156 9.85 14.56 -5.07
N GLU A 157 10.65 15.52 -5.55
CA GLU A 157 10.19 16.73 -6.22
C GLU A 157 10.47 16.68 -7.74
N PRO A 158 9.55 17.14 -8.59
CA PRO A 158 9.78 17.24 -10.03
C PRO A 158 10.98 18.14 -10.38
N THR A 159 11.84 17.68 -11.28
CA THR A 159 12.95 18.47 -11.85
C THR A 159 12.67 18.97 -13.26
N VAL A 160 11.61 18.46 -13.88
CA VAL A 160 11.18 18.83 -15.23
C VAL A 160 9.71 19.27 -15.20
N PRO A 161 9.24 20.08 -16.17
CA PRO A 161 7.86 20.56 -16.19
C PRO A 161 6.81 19.45 -16.31
N TYR A 162 7.15 18.38 -17.03
CA TYR A 162 6.28 17.23 -17.31
C TYR A 162 6.97 15.93 -16.89
N PRO A 163 7.09 15.68 -15.58
CA PRO A 163 7.76 14.47 -15.09
C PRO A 163 6.87 13.25 -15.32
N CYS A 164 7.46 12.05 -15.33
CA CYS A 164 6.67 10.85 -15.58
C CYS A 164 5.53 10.68 -14.55
N GLY A 165 4.43 10.06 -14.95
CA GLY A 165 3.35 9.68 -14.03
C GLY A 165 2.65 10.86 -13.36
N LYS A 166 2.84 12.09 -13.83
CA LYS A 166 2.16 13.28 -13.29
C LYS A 166 1.12 13.84 -14.24
N ILE A 167 -0.08 14.05 -13.70
CA ILE A 167 -1.17 14.71 -14.40
C ILE A 167 -1.08 16.21 -14.12
N THR A 168 -0.94 17.02 -15.18
CA THR A 168 -0.76 18.48 -15.07
C THR A 168 -1.84 19.29 -15.80
N ALA A 169 -2.75 18.60 -16.52
CA ALA A 169 -3.86 19.21 -17.24
C ALA A 169 -4.75 20.08 -16.32
N PRO A 170 -5.05 21.33 -16.72
CA PRO A 170 -5.81 22.27 -15.90
C PRO A 170 -7.22 21.78 -15.57
N GLU A 171 -7.86 21.06 -16.49
CA GLU A 171 -9.21 20.51 -16.37
C GLU A 171 -9.33 19.53 -15.20
N VAL A 172 -8.23 18.88 -14.83
CA VAL A 172 -8.20 17.80 -13.83
C VAL A 172 -7.75 18.28 -12.45
N LYS A 173 -7.31 19.54 -12.32
CA LYS A 173 -6.79 20.11 -11.06
C LYS A 173 -7.82 20.10 -9.91
N GLY A 174 -9.11 20.05 -10.22
CA GLY A 174 -10.19 19.98 -9.21
C GLY A 174 -10.44 18.58 -8.60
N LYS A 175 -10.00 17.49 -9.24
CA LYS A 175 -10.26 16.10 -8.80
C LYS A 175 -9.16 15.53 -7.88
N PHE A 176 -7.95 16.07 -7.96
CA PHE A 176 -6.77 15.54 -7.26
C PHE A 176 -6.37 16.33 -5.99
N THR A 177 -7.26 17.17 -5.45
CA THR A 177 -7.00 17.95 -4.22
C THR A 177 -6.90 17.11 -2.94
N ARG A 178 -7.14 15.80 -3.02
CA ARG A 178 -6.91 14.85 -1.92
C ARG A 178 -6.17 13.63 -2.44
N SER A 179 -4.84 13.61 -2.32
CA SER A 179 -4.10 12.35 -2.37
C SER A 179 -4.68 11.43 -1.31
N MET A 180 -5.24 10.28 -1.70
CA MET A 180 -5.53 9.25 -0.72
C MET A 180 -4.17 8.71 -0.26
N ASN A 181 -3.96 8.63 1.06
CA ASN A 181 -2.76 7.99 1.62
C ASN A 181 -2.79 6.50 1.28
N THR A 182 -2.28 6.12 0.11
CA THR A 182 -2.24 4.74 -0.38
C THR A 182 -1.38 3.83 0.53
N PHE A 183 -0.60 4.42 1.43
CA PHE A 183 0.24 3.71 2.40
C PHE A 183 -0.49 3.13 3.61
N GLU A 184 -1.76 3.46 3.85
CA GLU A 184 -2.51 2.85 4.97
C GLU A 184 -2.66 1.32 4.83
N ASN A 185 -2.57 0.80 3.60
CA ASN A 185 -2.69 -0.64 3.30
C ASN A 185 -1.35 -1.33 2.95
N TRP A 186 -0.21 -0.65 3.08
CA TRP A 186 1.11 -1.20 2.74
C TRP A 186 1.74 -1.92 3.95
N ASN A 187 1.23 -3.10 4.28
CA ASN A 187 1.82 -4.01 5.26
C ASN A 187 2.15 -5.35 4.61
N ILE A 188 3.45 -5.61 4.41
CA ILE A 188 3.93 -6.95 4.03
C ILE A 188 4.21 -7.71 5.34
N THR A 189 3.40 -8.72 5.65
CA THR A 189 3.74 -9.72 6.67
C THR A 189 4.73 -10.70 6.06
N ASN A 190 5.83 -11.01 6.76
CA ASN A 190 6.94 -11.85 6.30
C ASN A 190 6.59 -13.36 6.16
N ASP A 191 5.39 -13.71 5.70
CA ASP A 191 4.93 -15.11 5.64
C ASP A 191 4.84 -15.70 4.22
N ASP A 192 5.55 -15.13 3.25
CA ASP A 192 5.60 -15.64 1.87
C ASP A 192 6.99 -16.22 1.51
N HIS A 193 7.58 -17.02 2.40
CA HIS A 193 8.72 -17.88 2.09
C HIS A 193 8.25 -19.32 1.81
N GLU A 194 7.49 -19.52 0.73
CA GLU A 194 7.22 -20.84 0.19
C GLU A 194 7.43 -20.86 -1.34
N ASP A 195 8.64 -21.24 -1.75
CA ASP A 195 8.91 -21.86 -3.05
C ASP A 195 10.03 -22.90 -2.79
N ALA A 196 9.74 -23.91 -1.95
CA ALA A 196 10.53 -25.14 -1.84
C ALA A 196 9.71 -26.32 -1.24
N HIS A 197 9.24 -27.19 -2.15
CA HIS A 197 8.92 -28.61 -1.98
C HIS A 197 7.70 -29.09 -1.16
N GLU A 198 6.97 -30.02 -1.81
CA GLU A 198 5.73 -30.72 -1.46
C GLU A 198 5.84 -31.66 -0.24
N GLU A 199 4.74 -31.83 0.50
CA GLU A 199 3.90 -33.05 0.58
C GLU A 199 2.92 -32.96 1.77
N GLY A 200 1.66 -33.40 1.59
CA GLY A 200 0.83 -33.87 2.72
C GLY A 200 -0.60 -33.35 2.85
N LEU A 201 -1.53 -34.30 2.77
CA LEU A 201 -3.00 -34.28 2.90
C LEU A 201 -3.63 -33.57 4.12
N ASP A 202 -4.83 -33.05 3.84
CA ASP A 202 -6.11 -33.20 4.57
C ASP A 202 -6.54 -32.33 5.78
N ASN A 203 -7.73 -31.73 5.56
CA ASN A 203 -8.91 -31.61 6.43
C ASN A 203 -9.01 -30.51 7.50
N ILE A 204 -9.73 -29.45 7.10
CA ILE A 204 -10.97 -28.88 7.69
C ILE A 204 -11.18 -29.11 9.20
N THR A 205 -11.26 -28.01 9.96
CA THR A 205 -12.39 -27.81 10.88
C THR A 205 -12.63 -26.33 11.17
N GLU A 206 -13.89 -25.93 11.00
CA GLU A 206 -14.48 -24.66 11.40
C GLU A 206 -14.34 -24.42 12.91
N ILE A 207 -14.28 -23.16 13.35
CA ILE A 207 -15.03 -22.65 14.51
C ILE A 207 -15.22 -21.13 14.37
N SER A 208 -16.42 -20.73 14.73
CA SER A 208 -17.11 -19.47 14.50
C SER A 208 -16.82 -18.38 15.53
N THR A 209 -17.04 -17.14 15.05
CA THR A 209 -17.65 -15.99 15.75
C THR A 209 -16.91 -15.26 16.87
N ALA A 210 -16.49 -14.03 16.58
CA ALA A 210 -16.81 -12.88 17.43
C ALA A 210 -17.03 -11.63 16.56
N ALA A 211 -18.22 -11.03 16.68
CA ALA A 211 -18.66 -9.89 15.91
C ALA A 211 -17.93 -8.60 16.34
N THR A 212 -17.43 -7.85 15.37
CA THR A 212 -17.05 -6.43 15.56
C THR A 212 -17.82 -5.61 14.54
N THR A 213 -18.65 -4.71 15.06
CA THR A 213 -19.51 -3.76 14.37
C THR A 213 -18.70 -2.90 13.40
N LYS A 214 -18.68 -3.29 12.12
CA LYS A 214 -18.16 -2.45 11.03
C LYS A 214 -19.23 -1.43 10.66
N ILE A 215 -18.92 -0.16 10.88
CA ILE A 215 -19.67 0.97 10.33
C ILE A 215 -19.56 0.87 8.80
N THR A 216 -20.62 0.43 8.15
CA THR A 216 -20.72 0.38 6.69
C THR A 216 -21.00 1.79 6.16
N PRO A 217 -20.15 2.35 5.28
CA PRO A 217 -20.51 3.58 4.59
C PRO A 217 -21.65 3.26 3.62
N ILE A 218 -22.71 4.06 3.69
CA ILE A 218 -23.85 4.00 2.77
C ILE A 218 -23.36 4.44 1.39
N ILE A 219 -22.96 3.48 0.56
CA ILE A 219 -22.74 3.71 -0.86
C ILE A 219 -24.13 3.84 -1.48
N LYS A 220 -24.46 5.07 -1.90
CA LYS A 220 -25.64 5.38 -2.70
C LYS A 220 -25.54 4.57 -3.98
N ASP A 221 -26.37 3.54 -4.10
CA ASP A 221 -26.38 2.62 -5.22
C ASP A 221 -27.00 3.32 -6.45
N SER A 222 -26.18 4.06 -7.19
CA SER A 222 -26.52 4.55 -8.52
C SER A 222 -26.20 3.47 -9.54
N THR A 223 -27.24 2.76 -9.97
CA THR A 223 -27.42 2.24 -11.35
C THR A 223 -26.15 1.74 -12.07
N ARG A 224 -25.87 0.44 -11.91
CA ARG A 224 -25.28 -0.51 -12.87
C ARG A 224 -24.56 0.13 -14.09
N VAL A 225 -23.26 0.35 -13.98
CA VAL A 225 -22.39 0.78 -15.10
C VAL A 225 -21.51 -0.40 -15.54
N VAL A 226 -21.56 -0.70 -16.84
CA VAL A 226 -20.60 -1.56 -17.54
C VAL A 226 -19.77 -0.65 -18.44
N GLY A 227 -18.45 -0.56 -18.36
CA GLY A 227 -17.55 -0.91 -17.26
C GLY A 227 -16.46 0.13 -17.06
N GLY A 228 -16.62 1.35 -17.58
CA GLY A 228 -15.71 2.48 -17.41
C GLY A 228 -16.47 3.81 -17.45
N THR A 229 -15.86 4.88 -16.97
CA THR A 229 -16.41 6.24 -17.05
C THR A 229 -15.62 7.06 -18.04
N ASP A 230 -16.29 8.01 -18.71
CA ASP A 230 -15.62 9.02 -19.53
C ASP A 230 -14.54 9.72 -18.69
N SER A 231 -13.31 9.70 -19.20
CA SER A 231 -12.22 10.45 -18.60
C SER A 231 -12.41 11.94 -18.82
N MET A 232 -11.75 12.77 -18.01
CA MET A 232 -11.56 14.17 -18.38
C MET A 232 -10.39 14.31 -19.35
N LYS A 233 -10.44 15.35 -20.18
CA LYS A 233 -9.34 15.70 -21.07
C LYS A 233 -8.05 15.89 -20.25
N GLY A 234 -7.01 15.14 -20.61
CA GLY A 234 -5.72 15.15 -19.92
C GLY A 234 -5.67 14.36 -18.61
N GLU A 235 -6.69 13.58 -18.25
CA GLU A 235 -6.66 12.70 -17.06
C GLU A 235 -5.68 11.54 -17.21
N VAL A 236 -5.39 11.11 -18.44
CA VAL A 236 -4.45 10.02 -18.75
C VAL A 236 -3.45 10.46 -19.84
N PRO A 237 -2.49 11.35 -19.53
CA PRO A 237 -1.63 11.98 -20.54
C PRO A 237 -0.59 11.02 -21.17
N TRP A 238 -0.41 9.83 -20.61
CA TRP A 238 0.47 8.79 -21.15
C TRP A 238 -0.24 7.82 -22.10
N GLN A 239 -1.56 7.94 -22.26
CA GLN A 239 -2.34 7.10 -23.16
C GLN A 239 -1.99 7.42 -24.62
N VAL A 240 -1.82 6.38 -25.42
CA VAL A 240 -1.61 6.46 -26.86
C VAL A 240 -2.68 5.63 -27.57
N HIS A 241 -3.19 6.16 -28.67
CA HIS A 241 -4.08 5.47 -29.59
C HIS A 241 -3.28 5.00 -30.81
N LEU A 242 -3.22 3.70 -31.04
CA LEU A 242 -2.59 3.13 -32.24
C LEU A 242 -3.64 3.01 -33.35
N VAL A 243 -3.35 3.69 -34.46
CA VAL A 243 -4.21 3.70 -35.65
C VAL A 243 -3.49 3.13 -36.86
N ASN A 244 -4.25 2.48 -37.73
CA ASN A 244 -3.74 1.93 -39.00
C ASN A 244 -3.65 3.03 -40.09
N SER A 245 -3.33 2.63 -41.32
CA SER A 245 -3.25 3.53 -42.48
C SER A 245 -4.57 4.22 -42.82
N ASP A 246 -5.70 3.62 -42.48
CA ASP A 246 -7.04 4.15 -42.73
C ASP A 246 -7.51 5.10 -41.60
N GLY A 247 -6.66 5.33 -40.60
CA GLY A 247 -6.99 6.11 -39.41
C GLY A 247 -7.86 5.37 -38.41
N VAL A 248 -8.08 4.07 -38.58
CA VAL A 248 -8.90 3.24 -37.69
C VAL A 248 -8.07 2.78 -36.50
N GLY A 249 -8.58 3.09 -35.31
CA GLY A 249 -8.06 2.62 -34.03
C GLY A 249 -8.18 1.12 -33.84
N PHE A 250 -7.10 0.48 -33.38
CA PHE A 250 -7.12 -0.97 -33.13
C PHE A 250 -6.52 -1.40 -31.79
N CYS A 251 -5.59 -0.62 -31.22
CA CYS A 251 -4.98 -0.90 -29.93
C CYS A 251 -4.63 0.39 -29.18
N GLY A 252 -4.43 0.26 -27.87
CA GLY A 252 -3.77 1.25 -27.03
C GLY A 252 -2.26 1.06 -26.96
N ALA A 253 -1.58 2.07 -26.43
CA ALA A 253 -0.18 2.02 -26.03
C ALA A 253 0.06 3.02 -24.88
N SER A 254 1.26 2.99 -24.30
CA SER A 254 1.68 3.88 -23.22
C SER A 254 3.00 4.57 -23.53
N ILE A 255 3.12 5.86 -23.26
CA ILE A 255 4.34 6.65 -23.48
C ILE A 255 5.40 6.29 -22.43
N ILE A 256 6.55 5.77 -22.85
CA ILE A 256 7.69 5.48 -21.96
C ILE A 256 8.64 6.69 -21.88
N ASN A 257 8.95 7.29 -23.03
CA ASN A 257 9.70 8.53 -23.15
C ASN A 257 9.34 9.23 -24.47
N GLU A 258 10.08 10.29 -24.82
CA GLU A 258 9.77 11.12 -26.00
C GLU A 258 9.77 10.31 -27.31
N LYS A 259 10.56 9.23 -27.41
CA LYS A 259 10.74 8.47 -28.66
C LYS A 259 10.12 7.06 -28.63
N TRP A 260 9.75 6.56 -27.46
CA TRP A 260 9.33 5.17 -27.29
C TRP A 260 7.97 5.06 -26.60
N VAL A 261 7.12 4.22 -27.19
CA VAL A 261 5.84 3.78 -26.58
C VAL A 261 5.85 2.26 -26.42
N VAL A 262 5.14 1.75 -25.41
CA VAL A 262 4.98 0.32 -25.13
C VAL A 262 3.54 -0.11 -25.39
N THR A 263 3.35 -1.30 -25.95
CA THR A 263 2.04 -1.89 -26.26
C THR A 263 2.12 -3.43 -26.14
N ALA A 264 1.03 -4.12 -26.47
CA ALA A 264 1.00 -5.58 -26.59
C ALA A 264 1.61 -6.01 -27.93
N ALA A 265 2.30 -7.15 -27.96
CA ALA A 265 2.93 -7.65 -29.18
C ALA A 265 1.90 -8.19 -30.18
N HIS A 266 0.77 -8.74 -29.73
CA HIS A 266 -0.30 -9.22 -30.61
C HIS A 266 -0.98 -8.09 -31.42
N CYS A 267 -0.83 -6.83 -30.97
CA CYS A 267 -1.26 -5.66 -31.75
C CYS A 267 -0.44 -5.47 -33.03
N LEU A 268 0.74 -6.09 -33.13
CA LEU A 268 1.66 -5.90 -34.24
C LEU A 268 1.43 -6.94 -35.34
N LYS A 269 1.05 -6.45 -36.52
CA LYS A 269 0.85 -7.29 -37.71
C LYS A 269 1.90 -6.97 -38.78
N PRO A 270 2.52 -7.98 -39.41
CA PRO A 270 3.48 -7.75 -40.50
C PRO A 270 2.85 -6.92 -41.63
N GLY A 271 3.58 -5.90 -42.10
CA GLY A 271 3.14 -5.03 -43.20
C GLY A 271 2.14 -3.93 -42.81
N PHE A 272 1.78 -3.81 -41.53
CA PHE A 272 0.89 -2.73 -41.07
C PHE A 272 1.69 -1.45 -40.80
N ASN A 273 1.28 -0.36 -41.43
CA ASN A 273 1.74 0.97 -41.07
C ASN A 273 0.96 1.45 -39.86
N ILE A 274 1.68 1.70 -38.76
CA ILE A 274 1.08 2.13 -37.49
C ILE A 274 1.44 3.60 -37.24
N THR A 275 0.44 4.38 -36.86
CA THR A 275 0.63 5.73 -36.33
C THR A 275 0.23 5.74 -34.86
N ALA A 276 1.12 6.25 -34.01
CA ALA A 276 0.84 6.52 -32.61
C ALA A 276 0.25 7.94 -32.49
N VAL A 277 -0.93 8.04 -31.87
CA VAL A 277 -1.59 9.31 -31.56
C VAL A 277 -1.58 9.51 -30.04
N ALA A 278 -0.74 10.43 -29.57
CA ALA A 278 -0.67 10.82 -28.15
C ALA A 278 -1.49 12.09 -27.92
N GLY A 279 -2.05 12.29 -26.72
CA GLY A 279 -2.86 13.47 -26.40
C GLY A 279 -4.26 13.47 -27.02
N GLU A 280 -4.68 12.33 -27.55
CA GLU A 280 -6.03 12.04 -28.03
C GLU A 280 -7.00 11.92 -26.83
N HIS A 281 -8.23 12.40 -27.01
CA HIS A 281 -9.28 12.30 -25.99
C HIS A 281 -10.61 11.88 -26.61
N ASN A 282 -11.03 12.56 -27.69
CA ASN A 282 -12.24 12.26 -28.43
C ASN A 282 -11.89 11.93 -29.89
N THR A 283 -11.99 10.65 -30.24
CA THR A 283 -11.53 10.11 -31.54
C THR A 283 -12.30 10.64 -32.75
N GLU A 284 -13.43 11.31 -32.55
CA GLU A 284 -14.23 11.95 -33.60
C GLU A 284 -13.92 13.46 -33.76
N LYS A 285 -13.11 14.03 -32.86
CA LYS A 285 -12.75 15.46 -32.85
C LYS A 285 -11.24 15.63 -32.91
N ASN A 286 -10.82 16.76 -33.45
CA ASN A 286 -9.43 17.20 -33.36
C ASN A 286 -9.39 18.34 -32.34
N ASP A 287 -8.95 18.04 -31.14
CA ASP A 287 -8.91 18.99 -30.02
C ASP A 287 -7.58 19.76 -29.96
N HIS A 288 -6.74 19.63 -30.99
CA HIS A 288 -5.42 20.24 -31.17
C HIS A 288 -4.39 19.88 -30.09
N THR A 289 -4.68 18.85 -29.27
CA THR A 289 -3.75 18.28 -28.30
C THR A 289 -3.03 17.05 -28.85
N GLU A 290 -3.51 16.52 -29.96
CA GLU A 290 -3.07 15.29 -30.58
C GLU A 290 -1.71 15.46 -31.26
N GLN A 291 -0.79 14.56 -30.93
CA GLN A 291 0.50 14.42 -31.59
C GLN A 291 0.55 13.09 -32.30
N ARG A 292 0.59 13.14 -33.64
CA ARG A 292 0.71 11.96 -34.51
C ARG A 292 2.17 11.69 -34.82
N ARG A 293 2.61 10.45 -34.62
CA ARG A 293 3.97 9.97 -34.92
C ARG A 293 3.91 8.63 -35.62
N ARG A 294 4.68 8.47 -36.70
CA ARG A 294 4.73 7.18 -37.39
C ARG A 294 5.66 6.25 -36.62
N VAL A 295 5.31 4.97 -36.58
CA VAL A 295 6.15 3.95 -35.98
C VAL A 295 7.18 3.51 -37.01
N VAL A 296 8.47 3.76 -36.73
CA VAL A 296 9.58 3.39 -37.63
C VAL A 296 10.19 2.05 -37.29
N LYS A 297 9.98 1.58 -36.05
CA LYS A 297 10.52 0.32 -35.58
C LYS A 297 9.54 -0.35 -34.63
N MET A 298 9.23 -1.61 -34.91
CA MET A 298 8.41 -2.46 -34.07
C MET A 298 9.30 -3.54 -33.45
N LEU A 299 9.38 -3.56 -32.12
CA LEU A 299 10.21 -4.50 -31.35
C LEU A 299 9.34 -5.31 -30.40
N PRO A 300 8.70 -6.40 -30.86
CA PRO A 300 8.13 -7.38 -29.95
C PRO A 300 9.22 -7.99 -29.06
N HIS A 301 8.85 -8.46 -27.87
CA HIS A 301 9.79 -9.13 -26.98
C HIS A 301 10.48 -10.30 -27.71
N PRO A 302 11.80 -10.53 -27.55
CA PRO A 302 12.53 -11.53 -28.34
C PRO A 302 11.99 -12.97 -28.23
N THR A 303 11.31 -13.29 -27.13
CA THR A 303 10.70 -14.60 -26.87
C THR A 303 9.19 -14.63 -27.13
N TYR A 304 8.63 -13.57 -27.71
CA TYR A 304 7.25 -13.53 -28.19
C TYR A 304 7.12 -14.39 -29.44
N ASN A 305 6.13 -15.28 -29.48
CA ASN A 305 5.82 -16.06 -30.67
C ASN A 305 4.32 -16.38 -30.76
N ALA A 306 3.63 -15.63 -31.63
CA ALA A 306 2.20 -15.76 -31.85
C ALA A 306 1.77 -17.14 -32.36
N THR A 307 2.64 -17.89 -33.05
CA THR A 307 2.28 -19.23 -33.56
C THR A 307 2.29 -20.31 -32.49
N ILE A 308 3.01 -20.07 -31.38
CA ILE A 308 3.10 -21.02 -30.25
C ILE A 308 2.13 -20.61 -29.15
N ASN A 309 2.20 -19.34 -28.73
CA ASN A 309 1.32 -18.77 -27.71
C ASN A 309 1.29 -17.25 -27.90
N GLU A 310 0.18 -16.77 -28.46
CA GLU A 310 -0.08 -15.34 -28.73
C GLU A 310 -0.01 -14.43 -27.51
N TYR A 311 -0.13 -14.99 -26.30
CA TYR A 311 -0.15 -14.19 -25.07
C TYR A 311 1.16 -14.30 -24.27
N HIS A 312 2.05 -15.23 -24.63
CA HIS A 312 3.32 -15.39 -23.93
C HIS A 312 4.31 -14.27 -24.31
N ASN A 313 4.74 -13.48 -23.31
CA ASN A 313 5.56 -12.29 -23.52
C ASN A 313 4.92 -11.29 -24.50
N ASP A 314 3.61 -11.12 -24.36
CA ASP A 314 2.81 -10.21 -25.16
C ASP A 314 3.09 -8.75 -24.78
N ILE A 315 4.25 -8.26 -25.21
CA ILE A 315 4.75 -6.91 -25.01
C ILE A 315 5.65 -6.51 -26.18
N ALA A 316 5.52 -5.28 -26.63
CA ALA A 316 6.35 -4.71 -27.67
C ALA A 316 6.69 -3.23 -27.41
N LEU A 317 7.84 -2.81 -27.92
CA LEU A 317 8.29 -1.42 -27.94
C LEU A 317 8.22 -0.87 -29.36
N LEU A 318 7.69 0.34 -29.49
CA LEU A 318 7.56 1.03 -30.76
C LEU A 318 8.43 2.29 -30.73
N GLU A 319 9.33 2.42 -31.69
CA GLU A 319 10.14 3.63 -31.90
C GLU A 319 9.38 4.59 -32.83
N LEU A 320 9.26 5.84 -32.40
CA LEU A 320 8.61 6.91 -33.15
C LEU A 320 9.60 7.56 -34.13
N ASP A 321 9.12 8.01 -35.29
CA ASP A 321 9.91 8.75 -36.28
C ASP A 321 10.46 10.06 -35.71
N GLU A 322 9.62 10.79 -34.97
CA GLU A 322 9.97 12.04 -34.30
C GLU A 322 9.62 11.99 -32.81
N PRO A 323 10.39 12.68 -31.95
CA PRO A 323 10.07 12.76 -30.53
C PRO A 323 8.72 13.46 -30.29
N LEU A 324 8.02 13.01 -29.24
CA LEU A 324 6.85 13.67 -28.69
C LEU A 324 7.28 14.93 -27.94
N SER A 325 6.50 16.00 -28.10
CA SER A 325 6.70 17.24 -27.35
C SER A 325 5.86 17.17 -26.09
N PHE A 326 6.49 16.95 -24.93
CA PHE A 326 5.74 16.83 -23.69
C PHE A 326 5.03 18.14 -23.30
N ASN A 327 3.78 18.00 -22.87
CA ASN A 327 2.91 19.08 -22.45
C ASN A 327 1.87 18.54 -21.45
N SER A 328 0.89 19.35 -21.07
CA SER A 328 -0.10 18.95 -20.06
C SER A 328 -1.01 17.77 -20.43
N TYR A 329 -1.07 17.40 -21.71
CA TYR A 329 -1.88 16.31 -22.25
C TYR A 329 -1.03 15.15 -22.80
N VAL A 330 0.30 15.31 -22.87
CA VAL A 330 1.26 14.32 -23.39
C VAL A 330 2.45 14.24 -22.44
N THR A 331 2.47 13.20 -21.60
CA THR A 331 3.48 13.00 -20.54
C THR A 331 3.78 11.51 -20.42
N PRO A 332 5.03 11.08 -20.15
CA PRO A 332 5.33 9.66 -20.01
C PRO A 332 4.75 9.05 -18.72
N ILE A 333 4.50 7.75 -18.71
CA ILE A 333 4.18 7.00 -17.48
C ILE A 333 5.46 6.58 -16.77
N CYS A 334 5.48 6.57 -15.43
CA CYS A 334 6.66 6.10 -14.72
C CYS A 334 6.83 4.59 -14.80
N LEU A 335 8.09 4.15 -14.89
CA LEU A 335 8.47 2.75 -14.72
C LEU A 335 9.14 2.58 -13.34
N GLY A 336 8.58 1.67 -12.54
CA GLY A 336 9.14 1.30 -11.26
C GLY A 336 10.21 0.21 -11.35
N SER A 337 10.90 -0.06 -10.24
CA SER A 337 11.73 -1.27 -10.12
C SER A 337 10.86 -2.52 -10.10
N GLN A 338 11.43 -3.69 -10.40
CA GLN A 338 10.69 -4.96 -10.39
C GLN A 338 10.01 -5.21 -9.03
N GLU A 339 10.71 -4.98 -7.93
CA GLU A 339 10.20 -5.18 -6.57
C GLU A 339 9.07 -4.19 -6.27
N PHE A 340 9.33 -2.89 -6.48
CA PHE A 340 8.35 -1.83 -6.24
C PHE A 340 7.06 -2.05 -7.05
N THR A 341 7.17 -2.33 -8.35
CA THR A 341 6.02 -2.58 -9.23
C THR A 341 5.24 -3.81 -8.78
N ASN A 342 5.89 -4.88 -8.30
CA ASN A 342 5.20 -6.06 -7.78
C ASN A 342 4.43 -5.76 -6.49
N THR A 343 5.01 -4.98 -5.58
CA THR A 343 4.36 -4.59 -4.33
C THR A 343 3.17 -3.68 -4.60
N LEU A 344 3.36 -2.66 -5.45
CA LEU A 344 2.31 -1.73 -5.85
C LEU A 344 1.13 -2.44 -6.52
N LEU A 345 1.42 -3.46 -7.35
CA LEU A 345 0.41 -4.28 -8.00
C LEU A 345 -0.45 -5.08 -7.00
N LYS A 346 0.16 -5.64 -5.95
CA LYS A 346 -0.54 -6.48 -4.96
C LYS A 346 -1.42 -5.69 -4.00
N GLN A 347 -1.06 -4.45 -3.70
CA GLN A 347 -1.70 -3.67 -2.62
C GLN A 347 -2.80 -2.72 -3.10
N GLY A 348 -2.93 -2.53 -4.40
CA GLY A 348 -3.76 -1.47 -4.98
C GLY A 348 -4.83 -1.95 -5.95
N THR A 349 -5.79 -1.06 -6.15
CA THR A 349 -6.65 -1.06 -7.34
C THR A 349 -5.90 -0.35 -8.45
N GLY A 350 -5.79 -0.97 -9.63
CA GLY A 350 -5.23 -0.32 -10.81
C GLY A 350 -6.29 0.47 -11.58
N THR A 351 -5.84 1.45 -12.36
CA THR A 351 -6.65 2.14 -13.37
C THR A 351 -6.22 1.66 -14.75
N VAL A 352 -7.19 1.21 -15.54
CA VAL A 352 -7.04 0.92 -16.96
C VAL A 352 -7.73 2.01 -17.79
N SER A 353 -7.20 2.27 -18.97
CA SER A 353 -7.75 3.27 -19.89
C SER A 353 -7.64 2.82 -21.34
N GLY A 354 -8.60 3.28 -22.15
CA GLY A 354 -8.63 2.99 -23.58
C GLY A 354 -9.93 3.42 -24.26
N TRP A 355 -10.00 3.19 -25.56
CA TRP A 355 -11.17 3.45 -26.41
C TRP A 355 -11.87 2.16 -26.84
N GLY A 356 -11.60 1.06 -26.14
CA GLY A 356 -12.21 -0.23 -26.42
C GLY A 356 -13.73 -0.22 -26.29
N SER A 357 -14.34 -1.29 -26.80
CA SER A 357 -15.78 -1.46 -26.84
C SER A 357 -16.36 -1.49 -25.43
N ARG A 358 -17.39 -0.68 -25.17
CA ARG A 358 -18.04 -0.60 -23.83
C ARG A 358 -18.84 -1.86 -23.45
N LEU A 359 -19.10 -2.70 -24.45
CA LEU A 359 -19.82 -3.97 -24.34
C LEU A 359 -19.08 -4.99 -25.20
N PHE A 360 -19.18 -6.27 -24.87
CA PHE A 360 -18.67 -7.34 -25.72
C PHE A 360 -19.27 -7.24 -27.13
N ARG A 361 -18.42 -7.14 -28.16
CA ARG A 361 -18.80 -6.86 -29.56
C ARG A 361 -19.60 -5.57 -29.78
N GLY A 362 -19.45 -4.61 -28.85
CA GLY A 362 -20.04 -3.28 -28.94
C GLY A 362 -19.28 -2.37 -29.90
N ARG A 363 -19.72 -1.11 -29.98
CA ARG A 363 -18.95 -0.07 -30.67
C ARG A 363 -17.82 0.44 -29.76
N PRO A 364 -16.63 0.75 -30.31
CA PRO A 364 -15.58 1.46 -29.59
C PRO A 364 -16.10 2.77 -28.98
N ALA A 365 -15.53 3.16 -27.84
CA ALA A 365 -15.85 4.45 -27.23
C ALA A 365 -15.20 5.59 -28.04
N THR A 366 -15.92 6.70 -28.19
CA THR A 366 -15.40 7.91 -28.84
C THR A 366 -14.54 8.72 -27.86
N ILE A 367 -15.01 8.83 -26.63
CA ILE A 367 -14.29 9.47 -25.52
C ILE A 367 -13.48 8.43 -24.76
N LEU A 368 -12.23 8.77 -24.43
CA LEU A 368 -11.33 7.93 -23.64
C LEU A 368 -12.00 7.48 -22.34
N GLN A 369 -12.08 6.17 -22.13
CA GLN A 369 -12.63 5.58 -20.91
C GLN A 369 -11.55 5.34 -19.87
N VAL A 370 -11.93 5.42 -18.60
CA VAL A 370 -11.13 4.96 -17.46
C VAL A 370 -11.93 4.01 -16.60
N LEU A 371 -11.26 2.96 -16.11
CA LEU A 371 -11.84 1.97 -15.22
C LEU A 371 -10.86 1.64 -14.10
N LYS A 372 -11.35 1.59 -12.87
CA LYS A 372 -10.61 1.06 -11.72
C LYS A 372 -10.91 -0.43 -11.53
N VAL A 373 -9.89 -1.26 -11.52
CA VAL A 373 -9.99 -2.72 -11.34
C VAL A 373 -9.04 -3.21 -10.26
N PRO A 374 -9.50 -4.06 -9.32
CA PRO A 374 -8.64 -4.62 -8.30
C PRO A 374 -7.77 -5.73 -8.86
N PHE A 375 -6.56 -5.86 -8.34
CA PHE A 375 -5.72 -7.03 -8.57
C PHE A 375 -6.40 -8.29 -8.03
N VAL A 376 -6.28 -9.40 -8.77
CA VAL A 376 -6.81 -10.71 -8.37
C VAL A 376 -5.66 -11.65 -8.05
N ASP A 377 -5.75 -12.31 -6.91
CA ASP A 377 -4.75 -13.28 -6.48
C ASP A 377 -4.60 -14.43 -7.48
N ARG A 378 -3.41 -15.01 -7.52
CA ARG A 378 -3.06 -15.99 -8.55
C ARG A 378 -3.93 -17.27 -8.47
N PRO A 379 -4.20 -17.86 -7.29
CA PRO A 379 -5.11 -19.00 -7.17
C PRO A 379 -6.51 -18.71 -7.75
N THR A 380 -7.11 -17.57 -7.41
CA THR A 380 -8.43 -17.17 -7.93
C THR A 380 -8.39 -16.96 -9.45
N CYS A 381 -7.36 -16.26 -9.94
CA CYS A 381 -7.12 -16.03 -11.37
C CYS A 381 -7.02 -17.36 -12.15
N LEU A 382 -6.24 -18.33 -11.65
CA LEU A 382 -6.10 -19.64 -12.30
C LEU A 382 -7.39 -20.45 -12.31
N LYS A 383 -8.20 -20.39 -11.24
CA LYS A 383 -9.49 -21.08 -11.18
C LYS A 383 -10.54 -20.48 -12.11
N SER A 384 -10.34 -19.23 -12.54
CA SER A 384 -11.31 -18.50 -13.35
C SER A 384 -11.33 -18.91 -14.83
N THR A 385 -10.29 -19.55 -15.35
CA THR A 385 -10.12 -19.87 -16.79
C THR A 385 -9.59 -21.28 -17.00
N SER A 386 -9.93 -21.90 -18.14
CA SER A 386 -9.31 -23.15 -18.57
C SER A 386 -7.95 -22.95 -19.25
N THR A 387 -7.59 -21.71 -19.56
CA THR A 387 -6.33 -21.34 -20.22
C THR A 387 -5.24 -21.14 -19.18
N THR A 388 -4.02 -21.60 -19.48
CA THR A 388 -2.90 -21.50 -18.55
C THR A 388 -2.41 -20.05 -18.39
N ILE A 389 -2.50 -19.50 -17.17
CA ILE A 389 -1.95 -18.18 -16.83
C ILE A 389 -0.49 -18.28 -16.37
N LEU A 390 0.42 -17.73 -17.17
CA LEU A 390 1.87 -17.77 -16.93
C LEU A 390 2.31 -16.77 -15.84
N ARG A 391 3.51 -16.96 -15.28
CA ARG A 391 4.07 -16.11 -14.19
C ARG A 391 4.37 -14.66 -14.62
N ASN A 392 4.42 -14.40 -15.92
CA ASN A 392 4.59 -13.07 -16.51
C ASN A 392 3.24 -12.39 -16.84
N MET A 393 2.13 -12.95 -16.37
CA MET A 393 0.78 -12.42 -16.49
C MET A 393 0.15 -12.19 -15.09
N PHE A 394 -0.94 -11.46 -15.04
CA PHE A 394 -1.81 -11.38 -13.86
C PHE A 394 -3.26 -11.07 -14.27
N CYS A 395 -4.20 -11.38 -13.37
CA CYS A 395 -5.61 -11.02 -13.54
C CYS A 395 -5.95 -9.75 -12.74
N ALA A 396 -6.87 -8.96 -13.27
CA ALA A 396 -7.52 -7.89 -12.52
C ALA A 396 -8.98 -7.75 -12.95
N GLY A 397 -9.85 -7.41 -12.00
CA GLY A 397 -11.29 -7.28 -12.24
C GLY A 397 -12.15 -7.68 -11.06
N TYR A 398 -13.47 -7.53 -11.22
CA TYR A 398 -14.43 -7.83 -10.16
C TYR A 398 -15.01 -9.24 -10.32
N PRO A 399 -15.17 -10.01 -9.23
CA PRO A 399 -15.72 -11.37 -9.30
C PRO A 399 -17.17 -11.40 -9.82
N SER A 400 -17.95 -10.35 -9.53
CA SER A 400 -19.30 -10.17 -10.06
C SER A 400 -19.35 -9.98 -11.58
N GLY A 401 -18.21 -9.76 -12.24
CA GLY A 401 -18.15 -9.25 -13.60
C GLY A 401 -18.73 -7.84 -13.67
N GLY A 402 -19.27 -7.50 -14.84
CA GLY A 402 -19.90 -6.20 -15.09
C GLY A 402 -18.93 -5.05 -15.32
N SER A 403 -17.62 -5.23 -15.10
CA SER A 403 -16.60 -4.22 -15.39
C SER A 403 -15.27 -4.91 -15.74
N ASP A 404 -14.79 -4.67 -16.95
CA ASP A 404 -13.57 -5.27 -17.50
C ASP A 404 -13.08 -4.47 -18.72
N THR A 405 -11.83 -4.67 -19.11
CA THR A 405 -11.31 -4.25 -20.42
C THR A 405 -11.96 -5.03 -21.54
N CYS A 406 -12.04 -4.43 -22.73
CA CYS A 406 -12.64 -5.10 -23.89
C CYS A 406 -11.83 -4.89 -25.19
N GLU A 407 -12.38 -5.40 -26.29
CA GLU A 407 -11.79 -5.26 -27.63
C GLU A 407 -11.44 -3.78 -27.92
N GLY A 408 -10.19 -3.51 -28.30
CA GLY A 408 -9.69 -2.15 -28.56
C GLY A 408 -8.93 -1.51 -27.39
N ASP A 409 -9.01 -2.09 -26.18
CA ASP A 409 -8.15 -1.69 -25.04
C ASP A 409 -6.80 -2.41 -25.03
N SER A 410 -6.63 -3.43 -25.88
CA SER A 410 -5.39 -4.21 -26.03
C SER A 410 -4.17 -3.31 -26.20
N GLY A 411 -3.11 -3.61 -25.47
CA GLY A 411 -1.89 -2.79 -25.44
C GLY A 411 -1.98 -1.52 -24.60
N GLY A 412 -3.17 -1.16 -24.11
CA GLY A 412 -3.38 -0.04 -23.20
C GLY A 412 -2.75 -0.27 -21.81
N PRO A 413 -2.55 0.81 -21.04
CA PRO A 413 -1.93 0.74 -19.73
C PRO A 413 -2.87 0.18 -18.66
N TYR A 414 -2.32 -0.68 -17.80
CA TYR A 414 -2.80 -0.86 -16.43
C TYR A 414 -1.83 -0.10 -15.51
N THR A 415 -2.33 0.93 -14.84
CA THR A 415 -1.54 1.84 -14.00
C THR A 415 -1.93 1.75 -12.54
N ALA A 416 -1.00 2.03 -11.64
CA ALA A 416 -1.28 2.19 -10.22
C ALA A 416 -0.70 3.52 -9.72
N GLU A 417 -1.40 4.14 -8.78
CA GLU A 417 -1.06 5.44 -8.23
C GLU A 417 -0.56 5.32 -6.80
N ILE A 418 0.48 6.09 -6.49
CA ILE A 418 1.07 6.19 -5.16
C ILE A 418 1.55 7.63 -4.94
N GLU A 419 1.06 8.25 -3.87
CA GLU A 419 1.38 9.64 -3.51
C GLU A 419 1.30 10.66 -4.65
N GLY A 420 0.32 10.51 -5.54
CA GLY A 420 0.07 11.39 -6.67
C GLY A 420 1.03 11.21 -7.85
N THR A 421 1.74 10.08 -7.92
CA THR A 421 2.55 9.64 -9.06
C THR A 421 2.04 8.29 -9.58
N TRP A 422 1.86 8.19 -10.89
CA TRP A 422 1.33 7.00 -11.56
C TRP A 422 2.46 6.16 -12.16
N PHE A 423 2.36 4.84 -12.00
CA PHE A 423 3.32 3.86 -12.51
C PHE A 423 2.62 2.83 -13.39
N LEU A 424 3.31 2.41 -14.46
CA LEU A 424 2.87 1.32 -15.31
C LEU A 424 3.15 -0.02 -14.61
N THR A 425 2.10 -0.78 -14.31
CA THR A 425 2.21 -2.08 -13.63
C THR A 425 1.76 -3.24 -14.52
N GLY A 426 0.92 -2.99 -15.52
CA GLY A 426 0.51 -3.97 -16.51
C GLY A 426 0.22 -3.38 -17.90
N ILE A 427 0.06 -4.26 -18.87
CA ILE A 427 -0.38 -3.95 -20.24
C ILE A 427 -1.57 -4.87 -20.54
N THR A 428 -2.68 -4.31 -21.01
CA THR A 428 -3.87 -5.07 -21.40
C THR A 428 -3.51 -6.07 -22.50
N SER A 429 -3.77 -7.36 -22.28
CA SER A 429 -3.38 -8.44 -23.20
C SER A 429 -4.61 -9.13 -23.78
N TRP A 430 -5.38 -9.88 -22.97
CA TRP A 430 -6.55 -10.62 -23.44
C TRP A 430 -7.56 -10.88 -22.31
N GLY A 431 -8.73 -11.43 -22.64
CA GLY A 431 -9.77 -11.80 -21.67
C GLY A 431 -10.81 -12.76 -22.26
N GLU A 432 -11.51 -13.50 -21.40
CA GLU A 432 -12.57 -14.43 -21.82
C GLU A 432 -13.95 -13.77 -21.75
N GLU A 433 -14.37 -13.13 -22.84
CA GLU A 433 -15.57 -12.29 -22.93
C GLU A 433 -15.53 -11.09 -21.96
N CYS A 434 -15.81 -9.90 -22.47
CA CYS A 434 -15.69 -8.69 -21.66
C CYS A 434 -16.73 -8.67 -20.53
N ALA A 435 -16.27 -8.46 -19.29
CA ALA A 435 -17.11 -8.23 -18.11
C ALA A 435 -18.03 -9.40 -17.73
N LYS A 436 -17.65 -10.63 -18.09
CA LYS A 436 -18.38 -11.85 -17.72
C LYS A 436 -18.23 -12.15 -16.22
N PRO A 437 -19.32 -12.46 -15.49
CA PRO A 437 -19.23 -12.90 -14.10
C PRO A 437 -18.28 -14.10 -13.94
N GLY A 438 -17.40 -14.03 -12.94
CA GLY A 438 -16.41 -15.07 -12.67
C GLY A 438 -15.22 -15.09 -13.64
N LYS A 439 -15.09 -14.11 -14.54
CA LYS A 439 -13.92 -13.90 -15.40
C LYS A 439 -13.23 -12.58 -15.08
N TYR A 440 -11.97 -12.47 -15.49
CA TYR A 440 -11.12 -11.33 -15.25
C TYR A 440 -10.35 -10.97 -16.51
N GLY A 441 -9.96 -9.70 -16.65
CA GLY A 441 -9.01 -9.27 -17.67
C GLY A 441 -7.60 -9.78 -17.33
N ILE A 442 -6.86 -10.18 -18.37
CA ILE A 442 -5.49 -10.68 -18.25
C ILE A 442 -4.53 -9.64 -18.80
N TYR A 443 -3.51 -9.35 -18.00
CA TYR A 443 -2.53 -8.31 -18.25
C TYR A 443 -1.11 -8.87 -18.26
N THR A 444 -0.28 -8.37 -19.15
CA THR A 444 1.16 -8.64 -19.14
C THR A 444 1.78 -7.91 -17.95
N ARG A 445 2.50 -8.63 -17.08
CA ARG A 445 3.12 -8.11 -15.86
C ARG A 445 4.40 -7.33 -16.17
N VAL A 446 4.33 -6.00 -16.18
CA VAL A 446 5.43 -5.11 -16.58
C VAL A 446 6.67 -5.24 -15.70
N SER A 447 6.52 -5.59 -14.42
CA SER A 447 7.64 -5.80 -13.50
C SER A 447 8.67 -6.83 -14.00
N LYS A 448 8.25 -7.79 -14.84
CA LYS A 448 9.14 -8.80 -15.43
C LYS A 448 9.97 -8.28 -16.61
N TYR A 449 9.61 -7.13 -17.18
CA TYR A 449 10.22 -6.59 -18.39
C TYR A 449 10.92 -5.23 -18.19
N VAL A 450 10.89 -4.66 -16.97
CA VAL A 450 11.49 -3.35 -16.68
C VAL A 450 12.94 -3.25 -17.18
N LYS A 451 13.75 -4.28 -16.94
CA LYS A 451 15.15 -4.31 -17.40
C LYS A 451 15.26 -4.23 -18.92
N TRP A 452 14.46 -5.03 -19.64
CA TRP A 452 14.42 -5.03 -21.10
C TRP A 452 13.94 -3.68 -21.64
N ILE A 453 12.88 -3.11 -21.07
CA ILE A 453 12.36 -1.80 -21.46
C ILE A 453 13.45 -0.74 -21.30
N LYS A 454 14.04 -0.62 -20.10
CA LYS A 454 15.10 0.38 -19.82
C LYS A 454 16.30 0.25 -20.75
N GLN A 455 16.74 -0.99 -21.02
CA GLN A 455 17.90 -1.24 -21.86
C GLN A 455 17.68 -0.82 -23.32
N ILE A 456 16.49 -1.07 -23.87
CA ILE A 456 16.16 -0.69 -25.26
C ILE A 456 15.88 0.81 -25.38
N THR A 457 15.10 1.37 -24.45
CA THR A 457 14.68 2.78 -24.52
C THR A 457 15.73 3.75 -23.98
N ARG A 458 16.83 3.23 -23.42
CA ARG A 458 17.91 3.99 -22.74
C ARG A 458 17.38 4.85 -21.59
N LEU A 459 16.32 4.40 -20.94
CA LEU A 459 15.76 5.05 -19.76
C LEU A 459 16.66 4.72 -18.55
N THR A 460 17.35 5.72 -18.03
CA THR A 460 18.17 5.62 -16.81
C THR A 460 17.28 5.61 -15.57
#